data_AF-A0A2E1AK28-F1
#
_entry.id   AF-A0A2E1AK28-F1
#
_cell.length_a   1.000
_cell.length_b   1.000
_cell.length_c   1.000
_cell.angle_alpha   90.00
_cell.angle_beta   90.00
_cell.angle_gamma   90.00
#
_symmetry.space_group_name_H-M   'P 1'
#
loop_
_entity.id
_entity.type
_entity.pdbx_description
1 polymer ?
#
loop_
_entity_poly.entity_id
_entity_poly.type
_entity_poly.pdbx_seq_one_letter_code
_entity_poly.pdbx_strand_id
1 'polypeptide(L)'
;MLNTNPNFSGRAMQLVLHRAGIEAQKVTRKRQSGYYVADFYAPEMNQSIPNAHEWEQRLKTSFPGQLEVIDRHDTVATWRQGAPTISASVIFRFRGQYS
;
A
#
# COMPACT_ATOMS: atom_id res chain seq x y z
N MET A 1 -3.70 -2.17 -29.30
CA MET A 1 -4.36 -2.36 -27.98
C MET A 1 -4.00 -1.15 -27.12
N LEU A 2 -4.94 -0.26 -26.86
CA LEU A 2 -4.70 0.93 -26.04
C LEU A 2 -4.63 0.51 -24.58
N ASN A 3 -3.44 0.55 -24.01
CA ASN A 3 -3.16 0.22 -22.62
C ASN A 3 -3.61 1.41 -21.74
N THR A 4 -4.92 1.53 -21.51
CA THR A 4 -5.47 2.55 -20.61
C THR A 4 -5.21 2.12 -19.17
N ASN A 5 -4.05 2.49 -18.64
CA ASN A 5 -3.84 2.52 -17.19
C ASN A 5 -4.87 3.50 -16.61
N PRO A 6 -5.81 3.08 -15.74
CA PRO A 6 -6.66 4.02 -15.07
C PRO A 6 -5.78 4.91 -14.17
N ASN A 7 -5.70 6.19 -14.51
CA ASN A 7 -5.02 7.21 -13.71
C ASN A 7 -5.88 7.55 -12.48
N PHE A 8 -5.97 6.61 -11.54
CA PHE A 8 -6.65 6.86 -10.28
C PHE A 8 -5.91 7.94 -9.48
N SER A 9 -6.65 8.83 -8.83
CA SER A 9 -6.08 9.63 -7.75
C SER A 9 -5.65 8.69 -6.60
N GLY A 10 -4.81 9.17 -5.68
CA GLY A 10 -4.46 8.39 -4.49
C GLY A 10 -5.71 7.94 -3.71
N ARG A 11 -6.69 8.84 -3.53
CA ARG A 11 -7.97 8.54 -2.88
C ARG A 11 -8.78 7.47 -3.63
N ALA A 12 -8.82 7.53 -4.96
CA ALA A 12 -9.51 6.50 -5.73
C ALA A 12 -8.82 5.13 -5.57
N MET A 13 -7.49 5.09 -5.60
CA MET A 13 -6.75 3.85 -5.34
C MET A 13 -6.98 3.34 -3.91
N GLN A 14 -7.06 4.22 -2.90
CA GLN A 14 -7.41 3.81 -1.53
C GLN A 14 -8.75 3.07 -1.48
N LEU A 15 -9.77 3.56 -2.19
CA LEU A 15 -11.06 2.88 -2.26
C LEU A 15 -10.97 1.52 -2.95
N VAL A 16 -10.12 1.39 -3.98
CA VAL A 16 -9.83 0.11 -4.64
C VAL A 16 -9.21 -0.88 -3.66
N LEU A 17 -8.20 -0.44 -2.91
CA LEU A 17 -7.55 -1.26 -1.88
C LEU A 17 -8.55 -1.70 -0.80
N HIS A 18 -9.36 -0.77 -0.28
CA HIS A 18 -10.36 -1.07 0.75
C HIS A 18 -11.40 -2.09 0.28
N ARG A 19 -11.88 -1.96 -0.97
CA ARG A 19 -12.82 -2.93 -1.57
C ARG A 19 -12.22 -4.33 -1.71
N ALA A 20 -10.89 -4.44 -1.78
CA ALA A 20 -10.17 -5.70 -1.80
C ALA A 20 -9.73 -6.18 -0.40
N GLY A 21 -10.20 -5.55 0.67
CA GLY A 21 -9.83 -5.90 2.05
C GLY A 21 -8.45 -5.40 2.49
N ILE A 22 -7.83 -4.49 1.73
CA ILE A 22 -6.56 -3.86 2.06
C ILE A 22 -6.83 -2.50 2.70
N GLU A 23 -6.80 -2.45 4.03
CA GLU A 23 -7.15 -1.28 4.84
C GLU A 23 -6.00 -0.25 4.93
N ALA A 24 -5.53 0.25 3.79
CA ALA A 24 -4.54 1.34 3.77
C ALA A 24 -5.13 2.63 4.38
N GLN A 25 -4.47 3.22 5.37
CA GLN A 25 -4.91 4.46 5.99
C GLN A 25 -4.74 5.66 5.05
N LYS A 26 -3.74 5.61 4.18
CA LYS A 26 -3.51 6.65 3.17
C LYS A 26 -2.94 6.05 1.91
N VAL A 27 -3.39 6.55 0.76
CA VAL A 27 -2.74 6.27 -0.53
C VAL A 27 -2.43 7.57 -1.25
N THR A 28 -1.17 7.73 -1.66
CA THR A 28 -0.70 8.89 -2.42
C THR A 28 -0.22 8.44 -3.79
N ARG A 29 -0.66 9.10 -4.85
CA ARG A 29 -0.09 8.91 -6.19
C ARG A 29 1.00 9.94 -6.46
N LYS A 30 2.23 9.48 -6.69
CA LYS A 30 3.36 10.32 -7.12
C LYS A 30 3.15 10.72 -8.57
N ARG A 31 2.99 12.02 -8.84
CA ARG A 31 2.68 12.53 -10.20
C ARG A 31 3.79 12.23 -11.21
N GLN A 32 5.05 12.36 -10.82
CA GLN A 32 6.21 12.20 -11.70
C GLN A 32 6.41 10.74 -12.14
N SER A 33 6.35 9.78 -11.21
CA SER A 33 6.56 8.36 -11.52
C SER A 33 5.26 7.59 -11.85
N GLY A 34 4.11 8.12 -11.44
CA GLY A 34 2.83 7.41 -11.50
C GLY A 34 2.67 6.31 -10.45
N TYR A 35 3.61 6.17 -9.52
CA TYR A 35 3.55 5.16 -8.46
C TYR A 35 2.57 5.55 -7.37
N TYR A 36 2.01 4.55 -6.73
CA TYR A 36 1.24 4.68 -5.51
C TYR A 36 2.14 4.39 -4.31
N VAL A 37 1.90 5.11 -3.23
CA VAL A 37 2.43 4.82 -1.91
C VAL A 37 1.22 4.55 -1.02
N ALA A 38 1.08 3.32 -0.54
CA ALA A 38 0.08 2.96 0.47
C ALA A 38 0.76 2.94 1.84
N ASP A 39 0.26 3.78 2.74
CA ASP A 39 0.72 3.87 4.12
C ASP A 39 -0.27 3.13 5.02
N PHE A 40 0.27 2.26 5.87
CA PHE A 40 -0.43 1.45 6.85
C PHE A 40 0.03 1.85 8.24
N TYR A 41 -0.91 2.16 9.14
CA TYR A 41 -0.65 2.48 10.54
C TYR A 41 -1.92 2.34 11.37
N ALA A 42 -1.77 1.96 12.64
CA ALA A 42 -2.85 2.11 13.61
C ALA A 42 -2.95 3.59 14.03
N PRO A 43 -4.15 4.16 14.20
CA PRO A 43 -4.31 5.46 14.85
C PRO A 43 -3.54 5.49 16.17
N GLU A 44 -2.92 6.64 16.49
CA GLU A 44 -2.08 6.83 17.67
C GLU A 44 -0.79 5.98 17.73
N MET A 45 -0.54 5.09 16.75
CA MET A 45 0.67 4.25 16.66
C MET A 45 0.92 3.40 17.92
N ASN A 46 -0.15 3.12 18.67
CA ASN A 46 -0.08 2.42 19.95
C ASN A 46 -0.04 0.89 19.78
N GLN A 47 -0.49 0.38 18.63
CA GLN A 47 -0.53 -1.05 18.30
C GLN A 47 0.54 -1.42 17.27
N SER A 48 1.05 -2.65 17.38
CA SER A 48 1.86 -3.23 16.32
C SER A 48 0.96 -3.54 15.13
N ILE A 49 1.44 -3.24 13.92
CA ILE A 49 0.78 -3.61 12.67
C ILE A 49 1.62 -4.67 11.93
N PRO A 50 1.06 -5.33 10.91
CA PRO A 50 1.87 -6.11 9.98
C PRO A 50 2.94 -5.24 9.32
N ASN A 51 4.10 -5.83 9.06
CA ASN A 51 5.19 -5.12 8.38
C ASN A 51 4.93 -4.96 6.87
N ALA A 52 5.77 -4.18 6.21
CA ALA A 52 5.61 -3.86 4.80
C ALA A 52 5.72 -5.08 3.89
N HIS A 53 6.46 -6.13 4.30
CA HIS A 53 6.51 -7.39 3.56
C HIS A 53 5.17 -8.13 3.63
N GLU A 54 4.53 -8.20 4.79
CA GLU A 54 3.23 -8.84 4.95
C GLU A 54 2.15 -8.10 4.14
N TRP A 55 2.18 -6.76 4.14
CA TRP A 55 1.29 -5.96 3.29
C TRP A 55 1.55 -6.13 1.80
N GLU A 56 2.82 -6.27 1.40
CA GLU A 56 3.20 -6.61 0.03
C GLU A 56 2.56 -7.93 -0.43
N GLN A 57 2.62 -8.97 0.40
CA GLN A 57 2.01 -10.27 0.09
C GLN A 57 0.49 -10.12 -0.05
N ARG A 58 -0.17 -9.44 0.88
CA ARG A 58 -1.62 -9.20 0.82
C ARG A 58 -2.03 -8.45 -0.44
N LEU A 59 -1.26 -7.43 -0.85
CA LEU A 59 -1.46 -6.70 -2.10
C LEU A 59 -1.31 -7.62 -3.32
N LYS A 60 -0.24 -8.41 -3.40
CA LYS A 60 0.00 -9.34 -4.51
C LYS A 60 -1.09 -10.42 -4.61
N THR A 61 -1.55 -10.95 -3.47
CA THR A 61 -2.66 -11.91 -3.42
C THR A 61 -3.97 -11.30 -3.87
N SER A 62 -4.26 -10.05 -3.49
CA SER A 62 -5.52 -9.37 -3.82
C SER A 62 -5.56 -8.88 -5.28
N PHE A 63 -4.39 -8.62 -5.87
CA PHE A 63 -4.26 -8.05 -7.22
C PHE A 63 -3.27 -8.86 -8.07
N PRO A 64 -3.54 -10.15 -8.33
CA PRO A 64 -2.61 -11.04 -9.00
C PRO A 64 -2.32 -10.55 -10.43
N GLY A 65 -1.04 -10.27 -10.72
CA GLY A 65 -0.58 -9.76 -12.01
C GLY A 65 -0.95 -8.30 -12.33
N GLN A 66 -1.69 -7.63 -11.45
CA GLN A 66 -2.17 -6.26 -11.66
C GLN A 66 -1.33 -5.21 -10.91
N LEU A 67 -0.40 -5.64 -10.06
CA LEU A 67 0.42 -4.78 -9.22
C LEU A 67 1.88 -5.23 -9.26
N GLU A 68 2.77 -4.25 -9.39
CA GLU A 68 4.23 -4.42 -9.32
C GLU A 68 4.73 -3.60 -8.12
N VAL A 69 5.37 -4.27 -7.15
CA VAL A 69 5.94 -3.60 -5.98
C VAL A 69 7.31 -3.08 -6.35
N ILE A 70 7.52 -1.80 -6.08
CA ILE A 70 8.77 -1.09 -6.37
C ILE A 70 9.66 -1.05 -5.13
N ASP A 71 9.08 -0.74 -3.97
CA ASP A 71 9.81 -0.62 -2.71
C ASP A 71 8.88 -0.75 -1.49
N ARG A 72 9.46 -0.87 -0.30
CA ARG A 72 8.77 -1.08 0.97
C ARG A 72 9.60 -0.53 2.13
N HIS A 73 8.92 0.08 3.09
CA HIS A 73 9.55 0.67 4.27
C HIS A 73 8.76 0.35 5.53
N ASP A 74 9.47 0.02 6.60
CA ASP A 74 8.92 -0.15 7.94
C ASP A 74 9.42 0.96 8.87
N THR A 75 8.53 1.44 9.73
CA THR A 75 8.89 2.23 10.89
C THR A 75 8.73 1.36 12.13
N VAL A 76 9.86 1.02 12.73
CA VAL A 76 9.92 0.18 13.94
C VAL A 76 10.16 1.05 15.17
N ALA A 77 9.31 0.90 16.18
CA ALA A 77 9.45 1.60 17.46
C ALA A 77 10.45 0.87 18.36
N THR A 78 11.74 1.02 18.08
CA THR A 78 12.83 0.32 18.79
C THR A 78 12.92 0.66 20.28
N TRP A 79 12.34 1.79 20.69
CA TRP A 79 12.25 2.21 22.10
C TRP A 79 11.16 1.48 22.90
N ARG A 80 10.31 0.66 22.26
CA ARG A 80 9.30 -0.17 22.92
C ARG A 80 9.79 -1.60 23.03
N GLN A 81 9.41 -2.29 24.11
CA GLN A 81 9.69 -3.72 24.26
C GLN A 81 9.12 -4.50 23.06
N GLY A 82 9.94 -5.39 22.49
CA GLY A 82 9.58 -6.18 21.31
C GLY A 82 9.74 -5.45 19.97
N ALA A 83 10.13 -4.18 19.97
CA ALA A 83 10.37 -3.38 18.76
C ALA A 83 9.26 -3.55 17.70
N PRO A 84 8.00 -3.18 18.00
CA PRO A 84 6.89 -3.38 17.09
C PRO A 84 6.98 -2.45 15.86
N THR A 85 6.49 -2.94 14.72
CA THR A 85 6.23 -2.08 13.55
C THR A 85 5.01 -1.20 13.83
N ILE A 86 5.17 0.12 13.76
CA ILE A 86 4.11 1.09 14.04
C ILE A 86 3.57 1.78 12.79
N SER A 87 4.32 1.71 11.68
CA SER A 87 3.90 2.14 10.35
C SER A 87 4.62 1.31 9.31
N ALA A 88 3.97 1.07 8.18
CA ALA A 88 4.54 0.40 7.02
C ALA A 88 4.09 1.12 5.75
N SER A 89 4.96 1.22 4.76
CA SER A 89 4.65 1.82 3.47
C SER A 89 5.02 0.85 2.36
N VAL A 90 4.12 0.67 1.39
CA VAL A 90 4.38 -0.11 0.17
C VAL A 90 4.26 0.80 -1.04
N ILE A 91 5.32 0.87 -1.84
CA ILE A 91 5.39 1.64 -3.08
C ILE A 91 5.16 0.69 -4.24
N PHE A 92 4.16 0.96 -5.08
CA PHE A 92 3.81 0.06 -6.16
C PHE A 92 3.30 0.79 -7.40
N ARG A 93 3.37 0.10 -8.53
CA ARG A 93 2.69 0.47 -9.77
C ARG A 93 1.48 -0.43 -9.95
N PHE A 94 0.34 0.18 -10.25
CA PHE A 94 -0.89 -0.55 -10.57
C PHE A 94 -1.11 -0.55 -12.07
N ARG A 95 -1.42 -1.72 -12.62
CA ARG A 95 -1.68 -2.00 -14.05
C ARG A 95 -3.06 -2.60 -14.30
N GLY A 96 -3.86 -2.80 -13.26
CA GLY A 96 -5.20 -3.36 -13.39
C GLY A 96 -6.14 -2.46 -14.20
N GLN A 97 -6.97 -3.07 -15.04
CA GLN A 97 -8.11 -2.42 -15.65
C GLN A 97 -9.33 -2.64 -14.76
N TYR A 98 -10.10 -1.59 -14.49
CA TYR A 98 -11.43 -1.75 -13.87
C TYR A 98 -12.40 -2.18 -14.96
N SER A 99 -13.01 -3.36 -14.80
CA SER A 99 -14.19 -3.79 -15.56
C SER A 99 -15.44 -3.36 -14.81
#